data_AF-A0A7S4R4V2-F1
#
_entry.id   AF-A0A7S4R4V2-F1
#
_cell.length_a   1.000
_cell.length_b   1.000
_cell.length_c   1.000
_cell.angle_alpha   90.00
_cell.angle_beta   90.00
_cell.angle_gamma   90.00
#
_symmetry.space_group_name_H-M   'P 1'
#
loop_
_entity.id
_entity.type
_entity.pdbx_description
1 polymer ?
#
loop_
_entity_poly.entity_id
_entity_poly.type
_entity_poly.pdbx_seq_one_letter_code
_entity_poly.pdbx_strand_id
1 'polypeptide(L)'
;MNVVAITTLRLHRLRVGSSCATYLSTITSSSPPSSSLRKRRHYTAYAWGTSNKGTIPLPEIIEEGSKAGAGGGSGATDLLNRGTVIDNPREIDVEKAFGSGTDGSPVTITHMECGPTGTATILSDGRCFTYGSNKNGELGHGNKKDILVPTQLTVPESCPLSETGISSIKLGNNFSAIIDKNGDLYTFGFDGSTFSGGMGYLGHGDGKSYTSPKLVESLVEDGCHASQVAVGESHMTVLTTEGEVLTSGAGSYGRLGNLETTDQLYLEPVDMLVAEDIVHISCGSSFTLALTKDGIVYGWGQNNKGQVCIHI
;
A
#
# COMPACT_ATOMS: atom_id res chain seq x y z
N MET A 1 6.44 5.84 -15.48
CA MET A 1 6.02 4.54 -14.93
C MET A 1 7.21 3.96 -14.19
N ASN A 2 7.24 4.06 -12.87
CA ASN A 2 8.23 3.41 -12.02
C ASN A 2 7.75 1.96 -11.84
N VAL A 3 8.14 1.05 -12.75
CA VAL A 3 7.75 -0.35 -12.60
C VAL A 3 8.79 -1.00 -11.69
N VAL A 4 8.55 -0.99 -10.38
CA VAL A 4 9.23 -1.89 -9.47
C VAL A 4 8.37 -3.14 -9.39
N ALA A 5 8.81 -4.21 -10.04
CA ALA A 5 8.19 -5.50 -9.83
C ALA A 5 9.03 -6.26 -8.81
N ILE A 6 8.34 -6.79 -7.80
CA ILE A 6 8.94 -7.54 -6.71
C ILE A 6 8.15 -8.82 -6.63
N THR A 7 8.82 -9.96 -6.77
CA THR A 7 8.17 -11.26 -6.70
C THR A 7 8.87 -12.11 -5.66
N THR A 8 8.08 -12.66 -4.74
CA THR A 8 8.48 -13.80 -3.91
C THR A 8 8.43 -15.06 -4.77
N LEU A 9 9.52 -15.34 -5.48
CA LEU A 9 9.57 -16.48 -6.40
C LEU A 9 9.76 -17.80 -5.64
N ARG A 10 8.88 -18.77 -5.93
CA ARG A 10 9.17 -20.19 -5.75
C ARG A 10 9.98 -20.63 -6.97
N LEU A 11 11.27 -20.94 -6.80
CA LEU A 11 12.15 -21.38 -7.88
C LEU A 11 11.57 -22.58 -8.65
N HIS A 12 10.96 -22.33 -9.81
CA HIS A 12 10.93 -23.22 -10.97
C HIS A 12 11.19 -22.34 -12.20
N ARG A 13 12.19 -22.71 -13.01
CA ARG A 13 12.69 -21.93 -14.17
C ARG A 13 11.54 -21.44 -15.06
N LEU A 14 11.40 -20.12 -15.23
CA LEU A 14 10.50 -19.52 -16.22
C LEU A 14 11.27 -18.58 -17.15
N ARG A 15 10.98 -18.71 -18.46
CA ARG A 15 11.36 -17.75 -19.51
C ARG A 15 10.26 -16.71 -19.61
N VAL A 16 10.60 -15.42 -19.64
CA VAL A 16 9.63 -14.31 -19.66
C VAL A 16 9.47 -13.76 -21.07
N GLY A 17 8.22 -13.66 -21.53
CA GLY A 17 7.80 -12.90 -22.72
C GLY A 17 7.13 -11.58 -22.32
N SER A 18 7.27 -10.57 -23.16
CA SER A 18 6.98 -9.17 -22.89
C SER A 18 5.48 -8.87 -22.74
N SER A 19 5.02 -8.54 -21.53
CA SER A 19 3.91 -7.61 -21.18
C SER A 19 3.57 -7.81 -19.69
N CYS A 20 3.84 -6.83 -18.83
CA CYS A 20 3.58 -6.94 -17.38
C CYS A 20 2.52 -5.94 -16.91
N ALA A 21 1.31 -6.45 -16.69
CA ALA A 21 0.38 -5.95 -15.69
C ALA A 21 0.67 -6.67 -14.37
N THR A 22 0.80 -5.94 -13.26
CA THR A 22 1.07 -6.52 -11.95
C THR A 22 -0.21 -7.13 -11.38
N TYR A 23 -0.44 -8.42 -11.60
CA TYR A 23 -1.37 -9.23 -10.80
C TYR A 23 -0.55 -10.04 -9.79
N LEU A 24 -0.59 -9.67 -8.50
CA LEU A 24 -0.16 -10.56 -7.44
C LEU A 24 -1.32 -11.53 -7.16
N SER A 25 -1.21 -12.78 -7.63
CA SER A 25 -2.09 -13.86 -7.16
C SER A 25 -1.33 -14.69 -6.13
N THR A 26 -1.73 -14.59 -4.86
CA THR A 26 -1.42 -15.61 -3.87
C THR A 26 -2.32 -16.81 -4.16
N ILE A 27 -1.85 -17.75 -4.99
CA ILE A 27 -2.56 -19.02 -5.20
C ILE A 27 -2.49 -19.82 -3.89
N THR A 28 -3.54 -19.74 -3.07
CA THR A 28 -3.78 -20.67 -1.97
C THR A 28 -4.48 -21.91 -2.54
N SER A 29 -3.72 -22.88 -3.05
CA SER A 29 -4.30 -24.17 -3.43
C SER A 29 -4.79 -24.89 -2.17
N SER A 30 -6.08 -25.22 -2.14
CA SER A 30 -6.77 -25.95 -1.08
C SER A 30 -6.33 -27.41 -0.98
N SER A 31 -6.09 -27.84 0.28
CA SER A 31 -6.05 -29.20 0.86
C SER A 31 -4.74 -29.50 1.62
N PRO A 32 -4.78 -29.90 2.91
CA PRO A 32 -3.58 -30.15 3.70
C PRO A 32 -3.11 -31.61 3.52
N PRO A 33 -1.79 -31.88 3.38
CA PRO A 33 -1.25 -33.16 3.76
C PRO A 33 -0.98 -33.18 5.27
N SER A 34 -1.24 -34.35 5.85
CA SER A 34 -1.11 -34.71 7.26
C SER A 34 0.23 -34.34 7.91
N SER A 35 0.15 -34.04 9.21
CA SER A 35 1.20 -33.92 10.21
C SER A 35 2.62 -34.38 9.80
N SER A 36 3.44 -33.41 9.41
CA SER A 36 4.88 -33.43 9.61
C SER A 36 5.36 -31.98 9.67
N LEU A 37 6.34 -31.70 10.52
CA LEU A 37 6.94 -30.38 10.78
C LEU A 37 6.87 -29.46 9.56
N ARG A 38 6.03 -28.40 9.62
CA ARG A 38 6.00 -27.35 8.59
C ARG A 38 7.41 -26.77 8.50
N LYS A 39 8.21 -27.23 7.53
CA LYS A 39 9.46 -26.57 7.15
C LYS A 39 9.10 -25.10 6.91
N ARG A 40 9.66 -24.19 7.71
CA ARG A 40 9.50 -22.74 7.52
C ARG A 40 9.84 -22.46 6.06
N ARG A 41 8.86 -21.99 5.30
CA ARG A 41 9.07 -21.63 3.89
C ARG A 41 9.91 -20.36 3.90
N HIS A 42 11.16 -20.46 3.50
CA HIS A 42 12.00 -19.29 3.26
C HIS A 42 11.60 -18.70 1.92
N TYR A 43 11.10 -17.47 1.94
CA TYR A 43 10.82 -16.69 0.75
C TYR A 43 11.96 -15.69 0.57
N THR A 44 12.52 -15.66 -0.62
CA THR A 44 13.51 -14.66 -1.02
C THR A 44 12.80 -13.58 -1.81
N ALA A 45 13.07 -12.32 -1.47
CA ALA A 45 12.54 -11.18 -2.20
C ALA A 45 13.55 -10.71 -3.25
N TYR A 46 13.05 -10.38 -4.43
CA TYR A 46 13.85 -9.84 -5.53
C TYR A 46 13.26 -8.51 -5.97
N ALA A 47 14.10 -7.55 -6.31
CA ALA A 47 13.70 -6.27 -6.89
C ALA A 47 14.39 -6.00 -8.23
N TRP A 48 13.67 -5.34 -9.13
CA TRP A 48 14.17 -4.80 -10.39
C TRP A 48 13.29 -3.62 -10.82
N GLY A 49 13.72 -2.90 -11.85
CA GLY A 49 13.06 -1.69 -12.32
C GLY A 49 13.88 -0.43 -12.09
N THR A 50 13.21 0.71 -11.94
CA THR A 50 13.88 2.01 -11.75
C THR A 50 14.06 2.33 -10.27
N SER A 51 15.29 2.63 -9.86
CA SER A 51 15.63 3.01 -8.47
C SER A 51 15.45 4.49 -8.14
N ASN A 52 14.69 5.23 -8.95
CA ASN A 52 14.49 6.66 -8.76
C ASN A 52 13.94 6.94 -7.35
N LYS A 53 14.50 7.92 -6.64
CA LYS A 53 14.17 8.23 -5.23
C LYS A 53 14.44 7.08 -4.26
N GLY A 54 15.35 6.18 -4.59
CA GLY A 54 15.75 5.08 -3.71
C GLY A 54 14.69 3.98 -3.56
N THR A 55 13.74 3.87 -4.50
CA THR A 55 12.59 2.94 -4.46
C THR A 55 12.97 1.44 -4.49
N ILE A 56 14.25 1.11 -4.68
CA ILE A 56 14.76 -0.25 -4.70
C ILE A 56 15.78 -0.43 -3.56
N PRO A 57 15.55 -1.38 -2.63
CA PRO A 57 16.36 -1.52 -1.41
C PRO A 57 17.60 -2.40 -1.65
N LEU A 58 18.44 -2.05 -2.63
CA LEU A 58 19.73 -2.73 -2.85
C LEU A 58 20.87 -1.97 -2.16
N PRO A 59 21.92 -2.67 -1.68
CA PRO A 59 22.98 -2.06 -0.88
C PRO A 59 23.60 -0.81 -1.51
N GLU A 60 23.93 -0.86 -2.80
CA GLU A 60 24.54 0.29 -3.49
C GLU A 60 23.60 1.50 -3.58
N ILE A 61 22.28 1.28 -3.71
CA ILE A 61 21.28 2.36 -3.73
C ILE A 61 21.11 2.95 -2.32
N ILE A 62 21.12 2.09 -1.30
CA ILE A 62 21.02 2.51 0.10
C ILE A 62 22.24 3.35 0.50
N GLU A 63 23.44 2.95 0.06
CA GLU A 63 24.67 3.73 0.28
C GLU A 63 24.59 5.11 -0.37
N GLU A 64 24.08 5.20 -1.61
CA GLU A 64 23.86 6.47 -2.30
C GLU A 64 22.80 7.33 -1.59
N GLY A 65 21.67 6.73 -1.20
CA GLY A 65 20.59 7.37 -0.44
C GLY A 65 21.08 7.94 0.90
N SER A 66 21.89 7.18 1.61
CA SER A 66 22.47 7.59 2.90
C SER A 66 23.40 8.81 2.73
N LYS A 67 24.23 8.83 1.68
CA LYS A 67 25.08 9.99 1.35
C LYS A 67 24.26 11.22 1.00
N ALA A 68 23.19 11.06 0.22
CA ALA A 68 22.30 12.15 -0.16
C ALA A 68 21.55 12.74 1.05
N GLY A 69 21.05 11.89 1.96
CA GLY A 69 20.34 12.31 3.16
C GLY A 69 21.21 13.05 4.19
N ALA A 70 22.50 12.73 4.26
CA ALA A 70 23.46 13.37 5.16
C ALA A 70 23.99 14.74 4.68
N GLY A 71 23.39 15.34 3.64
CA GLY A 71 23.85 16.60 3.04
C GLY A 71 24.98 16.41 2.03
N GLY A 72 25.16 15.20 1.48
CA GLY A 72 26.07 14.95 0.37
C GLY A 72 25.77 15.86 -0.83
N GLY A 73 26.84 16.29 -1.52
CA GLY A 73 26.75 17.26 -2.61
C GLY A 73 25.75 16.89 -3.71
N SER A 74 25.37 17.87 -4.53
CA SER A 74 24.32 17.78 -5.56
C SER A 74 24.41 16.57 -6.50
N GLY A 75 25.59 15.96 -6.66
CA GLY A 75 25.76 14.76 -7.48
C GLY A 75 25.07 13.50 -6.96
N ALA A 76 25.08 13.25 -5.64
CA ALA A 76 24.45 12.03 -5.08
C ALA A 76 22.91 12.10 -5.14
N THR A 77 22.36 13.30 -4.89
CA THR A 77 20.93 13.56 -5.04
C THR A 77 20.49 13.54 -6.51
N ASP A 78 21.31 14.02 -7.45
CA ASP A 78 21.01 13.97 -8.89
C ASP A 78 20.97 12.53 -9.42
N LEU A 79 21.87 11.65 -8.97
CA LEU A 79 21.88 10.24 -9.37
C LEU A 79 20.61 9.50 -8.91
N LEU A 80 20.20 9.70 -7.66
CA LEU A 80 18.95 9.13 -7.15
C LEU A 80 17.71 9.70 -7.84
N ASN A 81 17.74 10.97 -8.26
CA ASN A 81 16.64 11.58 -9.01
C ASN A 81 16.54 11.09 -10.45
N ARG A 82 17.67 10.76 -11.09
CA ARG A 82 17.68 10.11 -12.40
C ARG A 82 17.24 8.65 -12.29
N GLY A 83 17.62 8.00 -11.18
CA GLY A 83 17.44 6.58 -10.97
C GLY A 83 18.38 5.75 -11.85
N THR A 84 18.71 4.56 -11.38
CA THR A 84 19.37 3.53 -12.17
C THR A 84 18.32 2.51 -12.60
N VAL A 85 18.39 2.05 -13.84
CA VAL A 85 17.54 0.96 -14.32
C VAL A 85 18.23 -0.36 -14.00
N ILE A 86 17.53 -1.21 -13.25
CA ILE A 86 17.94 -2.56 -12.91
C ILE A 86 17.09 -3.50 -13.78
N ASP A 87 17.68 -3.99 -14.86
CA ASP A 87 16.98 -4.78 -15.87
C ASP A 87 16.85 -6.27 -15.52
N ASN A 88 17.45 -6.72 -14.42
CA ASN A 88 17.42 -8.11 -13.98
C ASN A 88 17.02 -8.21 -12.50
N PRO A 89 16.18 -9.19 -12.10
CA PRO A 89 15.85 -9.42 -10.70
C PRO A 89 17.10 -9.62 -9.84
N ARG A 90 17.21 -8.80 -8.77
CA ARG A 90 18.29 -8.90 -7.79
C ARG A 90 17.74 -9.19 -6.40
N GLU A 91 18.37 -10.13 -5.73
CA GLU A 91 18.00 -10.54 -4.37
C GLU A 91 18.18 -9.38 -3.39
N ILE A 92 17.20 -9.18 -2.53
CA ILE A 92 17.21 -8.18 -1.47
C ILE A 92 17.87 -8.80 -0.24
N ASP A 93 18.98 -8.20 0.20
CA ASP A 93 19.62 -8.52 1.47
C ASP A 93 18.83 -7.87 2.60
N VAL A 94 17.97 -8.64 3.27
CA VAL A 94 17.01 -8.15 4.27
C VAL A 94 17.72 -7.48 5.45
N GLU A 95 18.82 -8.05 5.92
CA GLU A 95 19.56 -7.53 7.07
C GLU A 95 20.22 -6.19 6.72
N LYS A 96 20.83 -6.07 5.53
CA LYS A 96 21.41 -4.79 5.09
C LYS A 96 20.35 -3.73 4.78
N ALA A 97 19.20 -4.14 4.26
CA ALA A 97 18.16 -3.21 3.86
C ALA A 97 17.32 -2.68 5.02
N PHE A 98 17.02 -3.53 6.01
CA PHE A 98 16.02 -3.22 7.05
C PHE A 98 16.51 -3.48 8.49
N GLY A 99 17.74 -3.99 8.64
CA GLY A 99 18.30 -4.38 9.92
C GLY A 99 17.77 -5.73 10.43
N SER A 100 18.36 -6.19 11.52
CA SER A 100 17.90 -7.38 12.26
C SER A 100 16.62 -7.10 13.05
N GLY A 101 15.99 -8.15 13.58
CA GLY A 101 14.86 -8.04 14.52
C GLY A 101 15.23 -7.26 15.78
N THR A 102 14.22 -6.78 16.51
CA THR A 102 14.40 -6.01 17.76
C THR A 102 15.16 -6.78 18.85
N ASP A 103 15.12 -8.11 18.80
CA ASP A 103 15.83 -9.06 19.66
C ASP A 103 17.14 -9.60 19.03
N GLY A 104 17.54 -9.07 17.87
CA GLY A 104 18.68 -9.56 17.08
C GLY A 104 18.39 -10.83 16.28
N SER A 105 17.14 -11.33 16.26
CA SER A 105 16.77 -12.50 15.46
C SER A 105 16.67 -12.16 13.97
N PRO A 106 16.86 -13.14 13.07
CA PRO A 106 16.67 -12.93 11.64
C PRO A 106 15.19 -12.69 11.34
N VAL A 107 14.92 -11.60 10.61
CA VAL A 107 13.60 -11.22 10.14
C VAL A 107 13.44 -11.53 8.66
N THR A 108 12.21 -11.80 8.23
CA THR A 108 11.88 -12.06 6.83
C THR A 108 10.83 -11.07 6.34
N ILE A 109 10.86 -10.75 5.06
CA ILE A 109 9.82 -9.96 4.41
C ILE A 109 8.53 -10.79 4.31
N THR A 110 7.43 -10.25 4.83
CA THR A 110 6.09 -10.87 4.75
C THR A 110 5.20 -10.21 3.72
N HIS A 111 5.39 -8.91 3.49
CA HIS A 111 4.65 -8.14 2.50
C HIS A 111 5.54 -7.09 1.84
N MET A 112 5.31 -6.82 0.56
CA MET A 112 5.88 -5.67 -0.14
C MET A 112 4.82 -5.06 -1.04
N GLU A 113 4.77 -3.74 -1.06
CA GLU A 113 3.87 -2.96 -1.90
C GLU A 113 4.70 -1.99 -2.72
N CYS A 114 4.47 -1.95 -4.04
CA CYS A 114 5.06 -0.96 -4.92
C CYS A 114 3.96 0.01 -5.35
N GLY A 115 3.99 1.21 -4.79
CA GLY A 115 3.06 2.29 -5.14
C GLY A 115 3.63 3.23 -6.20
N PRO A 116 2.83 4.21 -6.64
CA PRO A 116 3.30 5.25 -7.56
C PRO A 116 4.41 6.12 -6.99
N THR A 117 4.40 6.29 -5.67
CA THR A 117 5.24 7.23 -4.90
C THR A 117 6.44 6.53 -4.28
N GLY A 118 6.38 5.23 -4.04
CA GLY A 118 7.46 4.52 -3.39
C GLY A 118 7.22 3.03 -3.23
N THR A 119 8.03 2.44 -2.35
CA THR A 119 7.95 1.04 -1.97
C THR A 119 7.72 0.96 -0.46
N ALA A 120 6.87 0.03 -0.05
CA ALA A 120 6.70 -0.34 1.34
C ALA A 120 7.06 -1.81 1.56
N THR A 121 7.56 -2.12 2.75
CA THR A 121 7.95 -3.48 3.14
C THR A 121 7.52 -3.74 4.56
N ILE A 122 6.82 -4.85 4.80
CA ILE A 122 6.46 -5.34 6.12
C ILE A 122 7.30 -6.57 6.43
N LEU A 123 7.90 -6.58 7.62
CA LEU A 123 8.72 -7.69 8.12
C LEU A 123 7.92 -8.64 9.03
N SER A 124 8.48 -9.80 9.32
CA SER A 124 7.87 -10.85 10.16
C SER A 124 7.65 -10.44 11.61
N ASP A 125 8.35 -9.41 12.08
CA ASP A 125 8.18 -8.83 13.42
C ASP A 125 7.09 -7.73 13.45
N GLY A 126 6.48 -7.41 12.30
CA GLY A 126 5.43 -6.38 12.19
C GLY A 126 5.94 -4.98 11.94
N ARG A 127 7.26 -4.75 11.84
CA ARG A 127 7.79 -3.46 11.41
C ARG A 127 7.47 -3.21 9.94
N CYS A 128 7.12 -1.97 9.63
CA CYS A 128 6.92 -1.50 8.26
C CYS A 128 7.99 -0.47 7.91
N PHE A 129 8.50 -0.54 6.68
CA PHE A 129 9.45 0.40 6.11
C PHE A 129 8.85 1.01 4.86
N THR A 130 8.99 2.33 4.71
CA THR A 130 8.49 3.10 3.57
C THR A 130 9.62 3.96 3.01
N TYR A 131 9.73 4.03 1.68
CA TYR A 131 10.80 4.76 1.01
C TYR A 131 10.42 5.11 -0.43
N GLY A 132 10.87 6.27 -0.92
CA GLY A 132 10.50 6.85 -2.21
C GLY A 132 10.23 8.36 -2.14
N SER A 133 9.40 8.85 -3.06
CA SER A 133 8.85 10.20 -3.07
C SER A 133 7.85 10.38 -1.92
N ASN A 134 7.91 11.54 -1.25
CA ASN A 134 7.04 11.82 -0.11
C ASN A 134 6.55 13.27 -0.11
N LYS A 135 6.18 13.79 -1.29
CA LYS A 135 5.88 15.21 -1.48
C LYS A 135 4.57 15.63 -0.80
N ASN A 136 3.67 14.69 -0.60
CA ASN A 136 2.37 14.85 0.02
C ASN A 136 2.34 14.36 1.48
N GLY A 137 3.42 13.74 1.98
CA GLY A 137 3.43 13.06 3.27
C GLY A 137 2.89 11.63 3.20
N GLU A 138 2.75 11.09 1.99
CA GLU A 138 2.19 9.78 1.67
C GLU A 138 3.04 8.60 2.17
N LEU A 139 4.25 8.85 2.69
CA LEU A 139 5.08 7.83 3.35
C LEU A 139 5.03 7.90 4.88
N GLY A 140 4.30 8.85 5.48
CA GLY A 140 3.93 8.78 6.90
C GLY A 140 5.01 9.14 7.93
N HIS A 141 6.13 9.76 7.53
CA HIS A 141 7.24 10.10 8.44
C HIS A 141 7.12 11.49 9.11
N GLY A 142 5.92 12.05 9.20
CA GLY A 142 5.65 13.35 9.83
C GLY A 142 6.16 14.56 9.04
N ASN A 143 6.66 14.35 7.82
CA ASN A 143 7.22 15.42 6.98
C ASN A 143 6.97 15.13 5.49
N LYS A 144 7.35 16.09 4.63
CA LYS A 144 7.19 16.02 3.15
C LYS A 144 8.52 15.87 2.40
N LYS A 145 9.56 15.33 3.05
CA LYS A 145 10.86 15.09 2.43
C LYS A 145 10.89 13.66 1.91
N ASP A 146 11.39 13.50 0.68
CA ASP A 146 11.62 12.19 0.06
C ASP A 146 12.47 11.30 0.99
N ILE A 147 12.15 10.02 1.01
CA ILE A 147 12.73 9.03 1.90
C ILE A 147 13.59 8.10 1.05
N LEU A 148 14.88 8.43 0.93
CA LEU A 148 15.78 7.85 -0.07
C LEU A 148 16.36 6.49 0.32
N VAL A 149 16.11 6.04 1.54
CA VAL A 149 16.53 4.74 2.07
C VAL A 149 15.37 4.13 2.85
N PRO A 150 15.25 2.79 2.92
CA PRO A 150 14.25 2.14 3.75
C PRO A 150 14.27 2.71 5.17
N THR A 151 13.19 3.40 5.52
CA THR A 151 13.05 4.03 6.83
C THR A 151 11.87 3.42 7.53
N GLN A 152 12.06 2.99 8.78
CA GLN A 152 10.97 2.42 9.56
C GLN A 152 9.88 3.46 9.77
N LEU A 153 8.64 3.08 9.49
CA LEU A 153 7.48 3.90 9.78
C LEU A 153 7.27 3.90 11.30
N THR A 154 7.52 5.04 11.93
CA THR A 154 7.27 5.24 13.35
C THR A 154 5.89 5.84 13.52
N VAL A 155 5.08 5.17 14.30
CA VAL A 155 3.73 5.60 14.66
C VAL A 155 3.81 6.36 15.99
N PRO A 156 3.01 7.42 16.20
CA PRO A 156 3.00 8.13 17.48
C PRO A 156 2.73 7.16 18.65
N GLU A 157 3.31 7.37 19.82
CA GLU A 157 3.05 6.50 21.00
C GLU A 157 1.57 6.50 21.43
N SER A 158 0.82 7.56 21.09
CA SER A 158 -0.63 7.64 21.27
C SER A 158 -1.43 6.74 20.31
N CYS A 159 -0.74 5.97 19.46
CA CYS A 159 -1.30 5.18 18.39
C CYS A 159 -1.18 3.68 18.73
N PRO A 160 -2.31 2.92 18.74
CA PRO A 160 -2.32 1.48 19.07
C PRO A 160 -1.38 0.61 18.23
N LEU A 161 -0.98 1.09 17.05
CA LEU A 161 -0.01 0.45 16.14
C LEU A 161 1.29 -0.04 16.80
N SER A 162 1.73 0.62 17.88
CA SER A 162 3.06 0.37 18.47
C SER A 162 3.24 -1.02 19.09
N GLU A 163 2.15 -1.69 19.49
CA GLU A 163 2.23 -2.99 20.19
C GLU A 163 1.93 -4.20 19.29
N THR A 164 1.10 -4.04 18.25
CA THR A 164 0.61 -5.16 17.42
C THR A 164 1.36 -5.30 16.10
N GLY A 165 1.90 -4.19 15.58
CA GLY A 165 2.59 -4.12 14.30
C GLY A 165 1.63 -4.07 13.11
N ILE A 166 2.19 -3.84 11.92
CA ILE A 166 1.41 -3.62 10.70
C ILE A 166 1.17 -4.94 9.98
N SER A 167 -0.06 -5.16 9.50
CA SER A 167 -0.47 -6.35 8.74
C SER A 167 -0.53 -6.11 7.24
N SER A 168 -0.90 -4.89 6.83
CA SER A 168 -1.08 -4.51 5.43
C SER A 168 -0.78 -3.03 5.20
N ILE A 169 -0.34 -2.68 3.99
CA ILE A 169 -0.07 -1.31 3.56
C ILE A 169 -0.46 -1.13 2.09
N LYS A 170 -1.05 0.02 1.77
CA LYS A 170 -1.31 0.48 0.42
C LYS A 170 -0.76 1.88 0.19
N LEU A 171 0.06 2.00 -0.85
CA LEU A 171 0.69 3.24 -1.25
C LEU A 171 -0.04 3.84 -2.46
N GLY A 172 -0.65 5.01 -2.29
CA GLY A 172 -1.29 5.78 -3.36
C GLY A 172 -0.43 6.92 -3.90
N ASN A 173 -1.00 7.66 -4.87
CA ASN A 173 -0.36 8.86 -5.44
C ASN A 173 -0.29 10.02 -4.45
N ASN A 174 -1.34 10.17 -3.66
CA ASN A 174 -1.53 11.34 -2.80
C ASN A 174 -1.50 10.96 -1.31
N PHE A 175 -1.95 9.76 -0.99
CA PHE A 175 -2.06 9.26 0.36
C PHE A 175 -1.87 7.75 0.39
N SER A 176 -1.73 7.23 1.60
CA SER A 176 -1.52 5.82 1.87
C SER A 176 -2.38 5.39 3.06
N ALA A 177 -2.59 4.09 3.15
CA ALA A 177 -3.34 3.47 4.22
C ALA A 177 -2.57 2.26 4.75
N ILE A 178 -2.63 2.04 6.06
CA ILE A 178 -2.11 0.86 6.74
C ILE A 178 -3.19 0.25 7.62
N ILE A 179 -3.14 -1.07 7.73
CA ILE A 179 -3.96 -1.83 8.67
C ILE A 179 -3.01 -2.50 9.65
N ASP A 180 -3.30 -2.39 10.94
CA ASP A 180 -2.54 -3.08 11.98
C ASP A 180 -2.97 -4.57 12.10
N LYS A 181 -2.43 -5.32 13.07
CA LYS A 181 -2.87 -6.72 13.28
C LYS A 181 -4.21 -6.87 13.99
N ASN A 182 -4.76 -5.81 14.58
CA ASN A 182 -6.10 -5.79 15.16
C ASN A 182 -7.19 -5.45 14.13
N GLY A 183 -6.79 -4.95 12.96
CA GLY A 183 -7.70 -4.47 11.93
C GLY A 183 -8.02 -2.98 12.04
N ASP A 184 -7.26 -2.23 12.84
CA ASP A 184 -7.39 -0.78 12.92
C ASP A 184 -6.79 -0.15 11.66
N LEU A 185 -7.55 0.77 11.05
CA LEU A 185 -7.17 1.47 9.83
C LEU A 185 -6.53 2.82 10.16
N TYR A 186 -5.39 3.09 9.53
CA TYR A 186 -4.72 4.38 9.61
C TYR A 186 -4.41 4.93 8.23
N THR A 187 -4.61 6.23 8.08
CA THR A 187 -4.47 6.95 6.82
C THR A 187 -3.57 8.16 6.99
N PHE A 188 -2.81 8.46 5.95
CA PHE A 188 -1.87 9.58 5.92
C PHE A 188 -1.53 10.00 4.50
N GLY A 189 -1.26 11.28 4.32
CA GLY A 189 -0.90 11.94 3.07
C GLY A 189 -1.77 13.16 2.83
N PHE A 190 -2.01 13.45 1.56
CA PHE A 190 -2.78 14.58 1.10
C PHE A 190 -4.27 14.24 0.99
N ASP A 191 -5.12 15.10 1.57
CA ASP A 191 -6.57 14.91 1.63
C ASP A 191 -7.34 15.64 0.50
N GLY A 192 -6.67 16.01 -0.60
CA GLY A 192 -7.35 16.56 -1.78
C GLY A 192 -7.52 18.08 -1.82
N SER A 193 -7.15 18.82 -0.78
CA SER A 193 -7.08 20.27 -0.84
C SER A 193 -5.94 20.85 0.01
N THR A 194 -5.26 21.87 -0.53
CA THR A 194 -4.32 22.71 0.23
C THR A 194 -5.01 23.91 0.90
N PHE A 195 -6.29 24.13 0.59
CA PHE A 195 -7.14 25.18 1.16
C PHE A 195 -8.17 24.54 2.11
N SER A 196 -8.89 25.37 2.88
CA SER A 196 -9.89 24.87 3.85
C SER A 196 -10.93 23.98 3.18
N GLY A 197 -11.03 22.72 3.66
CA GLY A 197 -11.95 21.69 3.16
C GLY A 197 -11.25 20.72 2.22
N GLY A 198 -10.61 19.69 2.76
CA GLY A 198 -10.20 18.50 2.02
C GLY A 198 -11.41 17.75 1.45
N MET A 199 -11.13 16.85 0.51
CA MET A 199 -12.13 16.05 -0.20
C MET A 199 -12.36 14.70 0.48
N GLY A 200 -11.79 14.43 1.66
CA GLY A 200 -12.10 13.24 2.44
C GLY A 200 -11.36 11.97 2.02
N TYR A 201 -10.24 12.11 1.30
CA TYR A 201 -9.45 10.97 0.83
C TYR A 201 -9.02 10.07 2.01
N LEU A 202 -8.79 10.69 3.18
CA LEU A 202 -8.34 10.00 4.39
C LEU A 202 -9.49 9.54 5.30
N GLY A 203 -10.75 9.89 5.00
CA GLY A 203 -11.92 9.37 5.74
C GLY A 203 -12.06 9.84 7.19
N HIS A 204 -11.35 10.90 7.61
CA HIS A 204 -11.39 11.41 8.99
C HIS A 204 -12.51 12.42 9.26
N GLY A 205 -13.29 12.82 8.26
CA GLY A 205 -14.35 13.82 8.43
C GLY A 205 -13.90 15.29 8.54
N ASP A 206 -12.62 15.53 8.79
CA ASP A 206 -12.09 16.86 9.10
C ASP A 206 -11.50 17.63 7.91
N GLY A 207 -11.39 16.98 6.74
CA GLY A 207 -10.84 17.58 5.53
C GLY A 207 -9.36 17.97 5.63
N LYS A 208 -8.57 17.31 6.48
CA LYS A 208 -7.16 17.66 6.74
C LYS A 208 -6.20 16.60 6.22
N SER A 209 -5.06 17.08 5.71
CA SER A 209 -3.92 16.22 5.36
C SER A 209 -3.09 15.87 6.59
N TYR A 210 -2.58 14.64 6.66
CA TYR A 210 -1.78 14.14 7.77
C TYR A 210 -0.46 13.57 7.25
N THR A 211 0.69 14.08 7.71
CA THR A 211 2.00 13.56 7.28
C THR A 211 2.49 12.37 8.12
N SER A 212 1.75 11.99 9.16
CA SER A 212 1.96 10.80 9.98
C SER A 212 0.68 9.97 10.03
N PRO A 213 0.75 8.64 10.22
CA PRO A 213 -0.43 7.80 10.37
C PRO A 213 -1.39 8.32 11.44
N LYS A 214 -2.65 8.55 11.05
CA LYS A 214 -3.74 8.90 11.94
C LYS A 214 -4.80 7.80 11.91
N LEU A 215 -5.33 7.44 13.07
CA LEU A 215 -6.41 6.46 13.20
C LEU A 215 -7.68 6.97 12.52
N VAL A 216 -8.35 6.12 11.77
CA VAL A 216 -9.71 6.39 11.29
C VAL A 216 -10.68 6.03 12.41
N GLU A 217 -10.93 7.01 13.29
CA GLU A 217 -11.67 6.84 14.54
C GLU A 217 -13.09 6.32 14.33
N SER A 218 -13.76 6.71 13.24
CA SER A 218 -15.14 6.28 12.95
C SER A 218 -15.28 4.76 12.84
N LEU A 219 -14.28 4.05 12.29
CA LEU A 219 -14.34 2.58 12.24
C LEU A 219 -14.31 1.96 13.64
N VAL A 220 -13.48 2.50 14.52
CA VAL A 220 -13.34 1.99 15.89
C VAL A 220 -14.59 2.32 16.71
N GLU A 221 -15.16 3.51 16.53
CA GLU A 221 -16.40 3.94 17.16
C GLU A 221 -17.59 3.05 16.76
N ASP A 222 -17.64 2.62 15.49
CA ASP A 222 -18.65 1.69 14.97
C ASP A 222 -18.37 0.22 15.34
N GLY A 223 -17.23 -0.07 15.98
CA GLY A 223 -16.81 -1.44 16.31
C GLY A 223 -16.41 -2.28 15.10
N CYS A 224 -16.05 -1.62 14.00
CA CYS A 224 -15.67 -2.22 12.74
C CYS A 224 -14.15 -2.34 12.60
N HIS A 225 -13.69 -3.49 12.09
CA HIS A 225 -12.28 -3.73 11.79
C HIS A 225 -12.07 -3.91 10.28
N ALA A 226 -11.04 -3.28 9.72
CA ALA A 226 -10.67 -3.41 8.33
C ALA A 226 -9.93 -4.73 8.07
N SER A 227 -10.39 -5.48 7.06
CA SER A 227 -9.71 -6.68 6.55
C SER A 227 -8.85 -6.37 5.32
N GLN A 228 -9.27 -5.39 4.51
CA GLN A 228 -8.55 -4.92 3.34
C GLN A 228 -8.80 -3.43 3.11
N VAL A 229 -7.80 -2.74 2.55
CA VAL A 229 -7.94 -1.39 2.03
C VAL A 229 -7.43 -1.35 0.58
N ALA A 230 -8.05 -0.51 -0.24
CA ALA A 230 -7.62 -0.18 -1.59
C ALA A 230 -7.63 1.34 -1.77
N VAL A 231 -6.54 1.87 -2.32
CA VAL A 231 -6.32 3.32 -2.45
C VAL A 231 -6.27 3.69 -3.94
N GLY A 232 -7.16 4.60 -4.34
CA GLY A 232 -7.17 5.22 -5.66
C GLY A 232 -6.34 6.51 -5.70
N GLU A 233 -6.55 7.34 -6.72
CA GLU A 233 -5.87 8.65 -6.79
C GLU A 233 -6.45 9.65 -5.78
N SER A 234 -7.77 9.59 -5.59
CA SER A 234 -8.56 10.58 -4.84
C SER A 234 -9.67 9.94 -4.02
N HIS A 235 -9.63 8.62 -3.80
CA HIS A 235 -10.63 7.90 -3.01
C HIS A 235 -10.00 6.66 -2.38
N MET A 236 -10.62 6.14 -1.33
CA MET A 236 -10.31 4.82 -0.81
C MET A 236 -11.55 3.96 -0.70
N THR A 237 -11.30 2.67 -0.64
CA THR A 237 -12.30 1.65 -0.36
C THR A 237 -11.76 0.73 0.72
N VAL A 238 -12.60 0.41 1.70
CA VAL A 238 -12.27 -0.44 2.83
C VAL A 238 -13.24 -1.61 2.83
N LEU A 239 -12.72 -2.82 2.97
CA LEU A 239 -13.50 -4.01 3.23
C LEU A 239 -13.36 -4.30 4.72
N THR A 240 -14.48 -4.38 5.44
CA THR A 240 -14.47 -4.74 6.86
C THR A 240 -14.30 -6.25 7.02
N THR A 241 -14.06 -6.70 8.26
CA THR A 241 -14.01 -8.13 8.62
C THR A 241 -15.39 -8.79 8.53
N GLU A 242 -16.47 -8.01 8.60
CA GLU A 242 -17.85 -8.45 8.44
C GLU A 242 -18.31 -8.45 6.97
N GLY A 243 -17.44 -8.05 6.03
CA GLY A 243 -17.72 -8.09 4.59
C GLY A 243 -18.35 -6.81 4.02
N GLU A 244 -18.48 -5.75 4.83
CA GLU A 244 -19.02 -4.47 4.37
C GLU A 244 -17.97 -3.69 3.56
N VAL A 245 -18.43 -3.01 2.50
CA VAL A 245 -17.60 -2.15 1.67
C VAL A 245 -17.91 -0.70 2.01
N LEU A 246 -16.90 0.01 2.50
CA LEU A 246 -16.97 1.44 2.82
C LEU A 246 -16.11 2.26 1.86
N THR A 247 -16.51 3.47 1.52
CA THR A 247 -15.75 4.37 0.64
C THR A 247 -15.70 5.80 1.16
N SER A 248 -14.62 6.52 0.84
CA SER A 248 -14.48 7.95 1.11
C SER A 248 -13.65 8.63 0.02
N GLY A 249 -13.69 9.96 -0.03
CA GLY A 249 -12.90 10.78 -0.93
C GLY A 249 -13.74 11.50 -1.98
N ALA A 250 -13.14 11.78 -3.14
CA ALA A 250 -13.79 12.51 -4.21
C ALA A 250 -14.96 11.72 -4.82
N GLY A 251 -16.12 12.34 -4.96
CA GLY A 251 -17.31 11.72 -5.55
C GLY A 251 -17.33 11.69 -7.08
N SER A 252 -16.46 12.49 -7.72
CA SER A 252 -16.40 12.60 -9.18
C SER A 252 -16.39 11.24 -9.90
N TYR A 253 -17.16 11.15 -10.99
CA TYR A 253 -17.43 9.92 -11.77
C TYR A 253 -18.23 8.83 -11.04
N GLY A 254 -18.78 9.11 -9.85
CA GLY A 254 -19.52 8.12 -9.07
C GLY A 254 -18.61 7.03 -8.48
N ARG A 255 -17.31 7.33 -8.29
CA ARG A 255 -16.29 6.36 -7.85
C ARG A 255 -16.50 5.82 -6.42
N LEU A 256 -17.43 6.40 -5.68
CA LEU A 256 -17.81 5.98 -4.32
C LEU A 256 -18.97 4.97 -4.33
N GLY A 257 -19.69 4.79 -5.44
CA GLY A 257 -20.65 3.69 -5.59
C GLY A 257 -22.09 3.97 -5.13
N ASN A 258 -22.35 5.09 -4.45
CA ASN A 258 -23.69 5.45 -3.95
C ASN A 258 -24.55 6.27 -4.92
N LEU A 259 -24.35 6.08 -6.23
CA LEU A 259 -25.10 6.77 -7.29
C LEU A 259 -25.07 8.31 -7.24
N GLU A 260 -24.13 8.87 -6.48
CA GLU A 260 -23.91 10.30 -6.29
C GLU A 260 -22.49 10.69 -6.72
N THR A 261 -22.26 11.99 -6.89
CA THR A 261 -20.94 12.54 -7.21
C THR A 261 -20.39 13.49 -6.15
N THR A 262 -21.00 13.50 -4.97
CA THR A 262 -20.59 14.33 -3.82
C THR A 262 -19.37 13.70 -3.15
N ASP A 263 -18.42 14.54 -2.73
CA ASP A 263 -17.27 14.09 -1.94
C ASP A 263 -17.72 13.62 -0.55
N GLN A 264 -17.13 12.53 -0.07
CA GLN A 264 -17.44 11.95 1.23
C GLN A 264 -16.25 12.08 2.17
N LEU A 265 -16.44 12.81 3.27
CA LEU A 265 -15.39 13.08 4.25
C LEU A 265 -15.19 11.93 5.24
N TYR A 266 -16.24 11.15 5.48
CA TYR A 266 -16.22 9.92 6.27
C TYR A 266 -16.25 8.70 5.36
N LEU A 267 -15.95 7.54 5.95
CA LEU A 267 -16.19 6.26 5.30
C LEU A 267 -17.69 5.95 5.35
N GLU A 268 -18.29 5.88 4.16
CA GLU A 268 -19.72 5.60 3.99
C GLU A 268 -19.91 4.22 3.34
N PRO A 269 -20.91 3.44 3.76
CA PRO A 269 -21.21 2.15 3.16
C PRO A 269 -21.63 2.29 1.70
N VAL A 270 -21.28 1.28 0.89
CA VAL A 270 -21.76 1.17 -0.49
C VAL A 270 -23.07 0.40 -0.49
N ASP A 271 -24.20 1.12 -0.54
CA ASP A 271 -25.54 0.56 -0.31
C ASP A 271 -25.87 -0.64 -1.22
N MET A 272 -25.40 -0.60 -2.47
CA MET A 272 -25.65 -1.66 -3.45
C MET A 272 -24.92 -2.98 -3.16
N LEU A 273 -23.95 -3.00 -2.24
CA LEU A 273 -23.17 -4.18 -1.88
C LEU A 273 -23.54 -4.76 -0.51
N VAL A 274 -24.49 -4.16 0.23
CA VAL A 274 -24.87 -4.59 1.59
C VAL A 274 -25.34 -6.05 1.65
N ALA A 275 -25.94 -6.56 0.57
CA ALA A 275 -26.42 -7.94 0.48
C ALA A 275 -25.43 -8.92 -0.17
N GLU A 276 -24.21 -8.47 -0.49
CA GLU A 276 -23.23 -9.24 -1.25
C GLU A 276 -22.08 -9.71 -0.35
N ASP A 277 -21.66 -10.97 -0.49
CA ASP A 277 -20.50 -11.52 0.21
C ASP A 277 -19.19 -11.07 -0.47
N ILE A 278 -18.73 -9.85 -0.21
CA ILE A 278 -17.50 -9.31 -0.80
C ILE A 278 -16.25 -9.92 -0.13
N VAL A 279 -15.31 -10.40 -0.94
CA VAL A 279 -14.06 -11.04 -0.49
C VAL A 279 -12.80 -10.33 -0.94
N HIS A 280 -12.91 -9.40 -1.89
CA HIS A 280 -11.76 -8.62 -2.34
C HIS A 280 -12.19 -7.28 -2.95
N ILE A 281 -11.39 -6.24 -2.72
CA ILE A 281 -11.58 -4.92 -3.30
C ILE A 281 -10.33 -4.45 -4.07
N SER A 282 -10.50 -3.55 -5.03
CA SER A 282 -9.40 -2.92 -5.75
C SER A 282 -9.80 -1.54 -6.27
N CYS A 283 -8.86 -0.59 -6.25
CA CYS A 283 -9.05 0.75 -6.78
C CYS A 283 -8.10 0.97 -7.95
N GLY A 284 -8.64 1.52 -9.05
CA GLY A 284 -7.85 2.26 -10.03
C GLY A 284 -7.77 3.74 -9.66
N SER A 285 -7.27 4.57 -10.58
CA SER A 285 -7.18 6.03 -10.34
C SER A 285 -8.53 6.67 -10.01
N SER A 286 -9.60 6.26 -10.72
CA SER A 286 -10.93 6.88 -10.62
C SER A 286 -12.08 5.87 -10.73
N PHE A 287 -11.81 4.59 -10.45
CA PHE A 287 -12.80 3.53 -10.47
C PHE A 287 -12.47 2.50 -9.38
N THR A 288 -13.48 1.72 -9.00
CA THR A 288 -13.38 0.69 -7.95
C THR A 288 -13.96 -0.60 -8.48
N LEU A 289 -13.38 -1.72 -8.04
CA LEU A 289 -13.83 -3.07 -8.31
C LEU A 289 -14.03 -3.81 -6.97
N ALA A 290 -15.05 -4.66 -6.90
CA ALA A 290 -15.29 -5.56 -5.79
C ALA A 290 -15.59 -6.97 -6.31
N LEU A 291 -15.03 -7.99 -5.66
CA LEU A 291 -15.20 -9.40 -6.00
C LEU A 291 -16.01 -10.08 -4.90
N THR A 292 -17.10 -10.75 -5.29
CA THR A 292 -17.86 -11.61 -4.37
C THR A 292 -17.21 -12.97 -4.20
N LYS A 293 -17.57 -13.66 -3.13
CA LYS A 293 -17.21 -15.06 -2.86
C LYS A 293 -17.61 -16.01 -4.00
N ASP A 294 -18.71 -15.70 -4.68
CA ASP A 294 -19.24 -16.48 -5.81
C ASP A 294 -18.57 -16.14 -7.15
N GLY A 295 -17.59 -15.24 -7.15
CA GLY A 295 -16.81 -14.89 -8.35
C GLY A 295 -17.44 -13.80 -9.21
N ILE A 296 -18.43 -13.07 -8.71
CA ILE A 296 -19.05 -11.93 -9.39
C ILE A 296 -18.17 -10.71 -9.17
N VAL A 297 -17.90 -9.95 -10.24
CA VAL A 297 -17.12 -8.71 -10.18
C VAL A 297 -18.05 -7.52 -10.39
N TYR A 298 -18.15 -6.68 -9.37
CA TYR A 298 -18.78 -5.36 -9.45
C TYR A 298 -17.73 -4.31 -9.82
N GLY A 299 -18.12 -3.31 -10.59
CA GLY A 299 -17.26 -2.19 -10.93
C GLY A 299 -18.03 -0.90 -11.13
N TRP A 300 -17.52 0.20 -10.55
CA TRP A 300 -18.13 1.53 -10.65
C TRP A 300 -17.06 2.62 -10.74
N GLY A 301 -17.48 3.82 -11.16
CA GLY A 301 -16.60 4.97 -11.38
C GLY A 301 -16.37 5.30 -12.86
N GLN A 302 -15.21 5.88 -13.16
CA GLN A 302 -14.87 6.35 -14.50
C GLN A 302 -14.77 5.20 -15.52
N ASN A 303 -15.48 5.33 -16.64
CA ASN A 303 -15.50 4.31 -17.70
C ASN A 303 -15.18 4.80 -19.13
N ASN A 304 -14.54 5.97 -19.26
CA ASN A 304 -14.25 6.56 -20.58
C ASN A 304 -13.25 5.76 -21.45
N LYS A 305 -12.62 4.71 -20.90
CA LYS A 305 -11.68 3.79 -21.57
C LYS A 305 -12.09 2.32 -21.42
N GLY A 306 -13.30 2.02 -20.92
CA GLY A 306 -13.72 0.65 -20.65
C GLY A 306 -13.08 0.05 -19.39
N GLN A 307 -12.68 0.89 -18.42
CA GLN A 307 -12.04 0.46 -17.17
C GLN A 307 -12.93 -0.45 -16.33
N VAL A 308 -14.23 -0.14 -16.29
CA VAL A 308 -15.24 -0.95 -15.61
C VAL A 308 -16.04 -1.67 -16.68
N CYS A 309 -15.83 -2.99 -16.74
CA CYS A 309 -16.41 -3.85 -17.76
C CYS A 309 -17.94 -3.92 -17.55
N ILE A 310 -18.68 -3.15 -18.34
CA ILE A 310 -20.13 -3.25 -18.42
C ILE A 310 -20.47 -4.22 -19.56
N HIS A 311 -21.04 -5.38 -19.23
CA HIS A 311 -21.81 -6.13 -20.22
C HIS A 311 -23.11 -5.36 -20.43
N ILE A 312 -23.21 -4.68 -21.57
CA ILE A 312 -24.44 -4.05 -22.08
C ILE A 312 -25.28 -5.09 -22.81
#